data_AF-A0A0J8B401-F1
#
_entry.id   AF-A0A0J8B401-F1
#
_cell.length_a   1.000
_cell.length_b   1.000
_cell.length_c   1.000
_cell.angle_alpha   90.00
_cell.angle_beta   90.00
_cell.angle_gamma   90.00
#
_symmetry.space_group_name_H-M   'P 1'
#
loop_
_entity.id
_entity.type
_entity.pdbx_description
1 polymer ?
#
loop_
_entity_poly.entity_id
_entity_poly.type
_entity_poly.pdbx_seq_one_letter_code
_entity_poly.pdbx_strand_id
1 'polypeptide(L)'
;ITRVVLPDFLVFSGNSSQVHWYSIAISVCTGLWSGLLIGLVTEYYTSNSYSPVQEVAESCKSGAATNVIYGLALGYKSVIVPVICLCATIYINHTLCGMYGIAMGALGILSTMACGLAIDAYGPISDNAGGIAEMAHMDHSVRDTTDVLDAAGNTTAAIGKGFAIGSAALVSLALFGAFVSQSSVFKSDGGIPVVNLLNPMEFAGLLLGAMIPYWFSAMTMKSVGKAALKMVDEVRRQFREDPGLLSGESRPDYKRCIQVSTDASLSEMIAPGALVLCTPLF
;
A
#
# COMPACT_ATOMS: atom_id res chain seq x y z
N ILE A 1 -16.69 -1.35 -31.10
CA ILE A 1 -17.19 -1.59 -29.72
C ILE A 1 -17.68 -0.29 -29.07
N THR A 2 -17.01 0.86 -29.24
CA THR A 2 -17.38 2.15 -28.62
C THR A 2 -18.76 2.73 -29.01
N ARG A 3 -19.19 2.65 -30.28
CA ARG A 3 -20.54 3.09 -30.70
C ARG A 3 -21.70 2.17 -30.29
N VAL A 4 -21.40 0.95 -29.82
CA VAL A 4 -22.42 -0.07 -29.50
C VAL A 4 -22.80 -0.05 -28.01
N VAL A 5 -21.93 0.49 -27.14
CA VAL A 5 -22.05 0.35 -25.68
C VAL A 5 -22.17 1.70 -24.95
N LEU A 6 -21.64 2.80 -25.51
CA LEU A 6 -21.72 4.13 -24.87
C LEU A 6 -22.37 5.14 -25.81
N PRO A 7 -23.27 6.00 -25.31
CA PRO A 7 -23.80 7.12 -26.09
C PRO A 7 -22.66 8.08 -26.43
N ASP A 8 -22.81 8.82 -27.55
CA ASP A 8 -21.80 9.79 -28.00
C ASP A 8 -21.54 10.88 -26.93
N PHE A 9 -22.52 11.12 -26.06
CA PHE A 9 -22.48 12.07 -24.95
C PHE A 9 -23.15 11.52 -23.70
N LEU A 10 -22.57 11.85 -22.55
CA LEU A 10 -23.15 11.64 -21.23
C LEU A 10 -23.42 13.00 -20.59
N VAL A 11 -24.59 13.14 -19.97
CA VAL A 11 -24.96 14.32 -19.19
C VAL A 11 -24.89 13.93 -17.72
N PHE A 12 -23.98 14.55 -16.98
CA PHE A 12 -23.90 14.35 -15.53
C PHE A 12 -24.92 15.25 -14.83
N SER A 13 -25.63 14.69 -13.83
CA SER A 13 -26.61 15.45 -13.06
C SER A 13 -25.96 16.69 -12.43
N GLY A 14 -26.51 17.88 -12.70
CA GLY A 14 -26.01 19.15 -12.18
C GLY A 14 -25.07 19.95 -13.10
N ASN A 15 -24.66 19.40 -14.25
CA ASN A 15 -23.88 20.14 -15.26
C ASN A 15 -24.49 19.96 -16.66
N SER A 16 -24.81 21.06 -17.32
CA SER A 16 -25.33 21.08 -18.71
C SER A 16 -24.29 20.68 -19.77
N SER A 17 -23.06 20.39 -19.34
CA SER A 17 -21.93 20.08 -20.20
C SER A 17 -22.01 18.62 -20.68
N GLN A 18 -22.11 18.45 -21.99
CA GLN A 18 -22.05 17.14 -22.62
C GLN A 18 -20.61 16.60 -22.52
N VAL A 19 -20.43 15.47 -21.83
CA VAL A 19 -19.13 14.79 -21.75
C VAL A 19 -19.07 13.71 -22.81
N HIS A 20 -18.06 13.81 -23.67
CA HIS A 20 -17.84 12.82 -24.71
C HIS A 20 -17.27 11.52 -24.14
N TRP A 21 -17.58 10.39 -24.78
CA TRP A 21 -17.07 9.07 -24.39
C TRP A 21 -15.53 9.01 -24.37
N TYR A 22 -14.85 9.76 -25.25
CA TYR A 22 -13.38 9.76 -25.31
C TYR A 22 -12.76 10.39 -24.06
N SER A 23 -13.42 11.35 -23.41
CA SER A 23 -12.93 11.95 -22.16
C SER A 23 -12.88 10.94 -21.01
N ILE A 24 -13.85 10.02 -20.98
CA ILE A 24 -13.90 8.91 -20.04
C ILE A 24 -12.79 7.90 -20.36
N ALA A 25 -12.63 7.55 -21.64
CA ALA A 25 -11.57 6.65 -22.07
C ALA A 25 -10.17 7.21 -21.73
N ILE A 26 -9.95 8.50 -21.96
CA ILE A 26 -8.71 9.20 -21.57
C ILE A 26 -8.52 9.12 -20.06
N SER A 27 -9.57 9.35 -19.25
CA SER A 27 -9.46 9.29 -17.79
C SER A 27 -9.00 7.91 -17.28
N VAL A 28 -9.55 6.84 -17.86
CA VAL A 28 -9.12 5.45 -17.59
C VAL A 28 -7.67 5.24 -18.01
N CYS A 29 -7.29 5.66 -19.22
CA CYS A 29 -5.93 5.52 -19.73
C CYS A 29 -4.91 6.28 -18.88
N THR A 30 -5.20 7.51 -18.46
CA THR A 30 -4.32 8.30 -17.58
C THR A 30 -4.10 7.58 -16.25
N GLY A 31 -5.15 7.00 -15.67
CA GLY A 31 -5.05 6.13 -14.50
C GLY A 31 -4.15 4.92 -14.73
N LEU A 32 -4.39 4.17 -15.80
CA LEU A 32 -3.59 2.99 -16.17
C LEU A 32 -2.09 3.33 -16.31
N TRP A 33 -1.77 4.40 -17.04
CA TRP A 33 -0.39 4.85 -17.22
C TRP A 33 0.23 5.36 -15.92
N SER A 34 -0.53 6.05 -15.07
CA SER A 34 -0.07 6.43 -13.74
C SER A 34 0.27 5.21 -12.89
N GLY A 35 -0.55 4.15 -12.93
CA GLY A 35 -0.27 2.89 -12.25
C GLY A 35 1.05 2.26 -12.72
N LEU A 36 1.27 2.18 -14.04
CA LEU A 36 2.52 1.68 -14.61
C LEU A 36 3.73 2.50 -14.16
N LEU A 37 3.66 3.84 -14.21
CA LEU A 37 4.74 4.71 -13.76
C LEU A 37 5.05 4.53 -12.27
N ILE A 38 4.01 4.43 -11.42
CA ILE A 38 4.18 4.13 -10.00
C ILE A 38 4.90 2.78 -9.83
N GLY A 39 4.51 1.76 -10.59
CA GLY A 39 5.18 0.45 -10.58
C GLY A 39 6.66 0.54 -10.94
N LEU A 40 7.01 1.19 -12.05
CA LEU A 40 8.40 1.34 -12.50
C LEU A 40 9.27 2.12 -11.51
N VAL A 41 8.73 3.19 -10.92
CA VAL A 41 9.45 3.94 -9.88
C VAL A 41 9.62 3.09 -8.63
N THR A 42 8.59 2.34 -8.24
CA THR A 42 8.65 1.46 -7.08
C THR A 42 9.70 0.37 -7.28
N GLU A 43 9.78 -0.22 -8.47
CA GLU A 43 10.84 -1.16 -8.86
C GLU A 43 12.23 -0.53 -8.70
N TYR A 44 12.44 0.67 -9.26
CA TYR A 44 13.72 1.37 -9.18
C TYR A 44 14.20 1.60 -7.73
N TYR A 45 13.28 1.87 -6.80
CA TYR A 45 13.61 2.09 -5.38
C TYR A 45 13.63 0.82 -4.53
N THR A 46 13.22 -0.35 -5.05
CA THR A 46 13.11 -1.57 -4.24
C THR A 46 13.86 -2.78 -4.79
N SER A 47 14.23 -2.79 -6.06
CA SER A 47 15.07 -3.84 -6.65
C SER A 47 16.56 -3.60 -6.39
N ASN A 48 17.26 -4.66 -5.99
CA ASN A 48 18.72 -4.67 -5.78
C ASN A 48 19.53 -4.55 -7.08
N SER A 49 18.88 -4.55 -8.24
CA SER A 49 19.51 -4.30 -9.53
C SER A 49 19.84 -2.83 -9.76
N TYR A 50 19.30 -1.92 -8.95
CA TYR A 50 19.48 -0.47 -9.09
C TYR A 50 20.28 0.15 -7.95
N SER A 51 20.91 1.30 -8.26
CA SER A 51 21.76 2.04 -7.33
C SER A 51 21.11 2.37 -5.97
N PRO A 52 19.82 2.76 -5.86
CA PRO A 52 19.25 3.12 -4.56
C PRO A 52 19.34 2.00 -3.50
N VAL A 53 19.02 0.76 -3.87
CA VAL A 53 19.10 -0.38 -2.95
C VAL A 53 20.53 -0.86 -2.75
N GLN A 54 21.37 -0.77 -3.80
CA GLN A 54 22.80 -1.08 -3.70
C GLN A 54 23.53 -0.13 -2.72
N GLU A 55 23.16 1.16 -2.70
CA GLU A 55 23.68 2.14 -1.75
C GLU A 55 23.29 1.81 -0.30
N VAL A 56 22.04 1.38 -0.08
CA VAL A 56 21.59 0.91 1.24
C VAL A 56 22.43 -0.30 1.67
N ALA A 57 22.60 -1.29 0.79
CA ALA A 57 23.42 -2.47 1.07
C ALA A 57 24.89 -2.12 1.33
N GLU A 58 25.47 -1.17 0.58
CA GLU A 58 26.83 -0.70 0.79
C GLU A 58 27.00 0.03 2.12
N SER A 59 25.99 0.77 2.56
CA SER A 59 26.01 1.49 3.84
C SER A 59 26.11 0.56 5.06
N CYS A 60 25.81 -0.74 4.90
CA CYS A 60 26.03 -1.76 5.92
C CYS A 60 27.50 -1.91 6.32
N LYS A 61 28.46 -1.53 5.44
CA LYS A 61 29.90 -1.52 5.76
C LYS A 61 30.24 -0.62 6.95
N SER A 62 29.42 0.39 7.23
CA SER A 62 29.59 1.34 8.34
C SER A 62 28.73 0.99 9.57
N GLY A 63 27.92 -0.07 9.51
CA GLY A 63 27.10 -0.57 10.62
C GLY A 63 25.58 -0.47 10.39
N ALA A 64 24.80 -0.98 11.35
CA ALA A 64 23.34 -1.01 11.25
C ALA A 64 22.70 0.40 11.29
N ALA A 65 23.31 1.35 12.00
CA ALA A 65 22.78 2.71 12.13
C ALA A 65 22.76 3.45 10.78
N THR A 66 23.84 3.38 10.00
CA THR A 66 23.90 3.98 8.65
C THR A 66 22.90 3.31 7.72
N ASN A 67 22.77 1.99 7.78
CA ASN A 67 21.78 1.24 7.00
C ASN A 67 20.33 1.73 7.23
N VAL A 68 19.94 1.92 8.50
CA VAL A 68 18.59 2.44 8.82
C VAL A 68 18.41 3.88 8.32
N ILE A 69 19.42 4.74 8.48
CA ILE A 69 19.35 6.14 8.01
C ILE A 69 19.17 6.20 6.48
N TYR A 70 19.98 5.44 5.73
CA TYR A 70 19.88 5.37 4.27
C TYR A 70 18.54 4.77 3.82
N GLY A 71 18.07 3.72 4.50
CA GLY A 71 16.76 3.12 4.20
C GLY A 71 15.58 4.07 4.43
N LEU A 72 15.58 4.82 5.53
CA LEU A 72 14.56 5.85 5.79
C LEU A 72 14.60 6.98 4.76
N ALA A 73 15.80 7.48 4.43
CA ALA A 73 15.98 8.50 3.41
C ALA A 73 15.52 8.03 2.03
N LEU A 74 15.80 6.77 1.66
CA LEU A 74 15.32 6.15 0.44
C LEU A 74 13.79 6.11 0.40
N GLY A 75 13.14 5.69 1.49
CA GLY A 75 11.68 5.68 1.60
C GLY A 75 11.06 7.09 1.47
N TYR A 76 11.67 8.11 2.07
CA TYR A 76 11.20 9.50 1.91
C TYR A 76 11.41 10.06 0.50
N LYS A 77 12.44 9.58 -0.20
CA LYS A 77 12.71 9.99 -1.59
C LYS A 77 11.78 9.30 -2.59
N SER A 78 11.41 8.04 -2.33
CA SER A 78 10.62 7.23 -3.27
C SER A 78 9.20 7.75 -3.51
N VAL A 79 8.64 8.53 -2.58
CA VAL A 79 7.27 9.07 -2.71
C VAL A 79 7.14 10.22 -3.71
N ILE A 80 8.25 10.88 -4.09
CA ILE A 80 8.21 12.13 -4.88
C ILE A 80 7.53 11.93 -6.23
N VAL A 81 8.00 10.97 -7.03
CA VAL A 81 7.47 10.74 -8.38
C VAL A 81 6.04 10.17 -8.34
N PRO A 82 5.71 9.16 -7.51
CA PRO A 82 4.34 8.68 -7.36
C PRO A 82 3.34 9.79 -7.01
N VAL A 83 3.68 10.69 -6.08
CA VAL A 83 2.81 11.80 -5.70
C VAL A 83 2.60 12.78 -6.87
N ILE A 84 3.67 13.11 -7.61
CA ILE A 84 3.56 13.96 -8.81
C ILE A 84 2.65 13.30 -9.87
N CYS A 85 2.80 12.00 -10.11
CA CYS A 85 1.94 11.25 -11.03
C CYS A 85 0.46 11.28 -10.60
N LEU A 86 0.18 11.13 -9.31
CA LEU A 86 -1.18 11.23 -8.78
C LEU A 86 -1.76 12.64 -8.93
N CYS A 87 -0.99 13.69 -8.62
CA CYS A 87 -1.42 15.08 -8.81
C CYS A 87 -1.79 15.37 -10.28
N ALA A 88 -0.94 14.92 -11.23
CA ALA A 88 -1.21 15.07 -12.65
C ALA A 88 -2.48 14.30 -13.08
N THR A 89 -2.64 13.07 -12.59
CA THR A 89 -3.81 12.23 -12.88
C THR A 89 -5.10 12.85 -12.34
N ILE A 90 -5.09 13.35 -11.10
CA ILE A 90 -6.22 14.05 -10.50
C ILE A 90 -6.61 15.27 -11.34
N TYR A 91 -5.63 16.13 -11.67
CA TYR A 91 -5.87 17.36 -12.42
C TYR A 91 -6.48 17.08 -13.80
N ILE A 92 -5.88 16.16 -14.56
CA ILE A 92 -6.35 15.79 -15.91
C ILE A 92 -7.77 15.23 -15.83
N ASN A 93 -7.98 14.23 -14.97
CA ASN A 93 -9.26 13.52 -14.92
C ASN A 93 -10.40 14.38 -14.37
N HIS A 94 -10.11 15.21 -13.37
CA HIS A 94 -11.07 16.17 -12.85
C HIS A 94 -11.48 17.21 -13.89
N THR A 95 -10.53 17.70 -14.69
CA THR A 95 -10.82 18.67 -15.77
C THR A 95 -11.69 18.05 -16.86
N LEU A 96 -11.49 16.77 -17.17
CA LEU A 96 -12.23 16.07 -18.23
C LEU A 96 -13.65 15.69 -17.83
N CYS A 97 -13.82 15.07 -16.65
CA CYS A 97 -15.11 14.49 -16.23
C CYS A 97 -15.43 14.71 -14.74
N GLY A 98 -14.81 15.69 -14.08
CA GLY A 98 -14.99 15.95 -12.64
C GLY A 98 -14.65 14.75 -11.77
N MET A 99 -15.39 14.58 -10.67
CA MET A 99 -15.21 13.46 -9.73
C MET A 99 -15.41 12.08 -10.38
N TYR A 100 -16.27 11.99 -11.40
CA TYR A 100 -16.46 10.76 -12.16
C TYR A 100 -15.19 10.39 -12.93
N GLY A 101 -14.51 11.37 -13.53
CA GLY A 101 -13.22 11.15 -14.19
C GLY A 101 -12.16 10.62 -13.23
N ILE A 102 -12.09 11.16 -12.01
CA ILE A 102 -11.17 10.69 -10.97
C ILE A 102 -11.48 9.22 -10.62
N ALA A 103 -12.75 8.88 -10.42
CA ALA A 103 -13.17 7.49 -10.15
C ALA A 103 -12.79 6.54 -11.30
N MET A 104 -12.99 6.96 -12.55
CA MET A 104 -12.59 6.18 -13.72
C MET A 104 -11.08 6.04 -13.87
N GLY A 105 -10.30 7.05 -13.46
CA GLY A 105 -8.85 6.94 -13.35
C GLY A 105 -8.41 5.92 -12.31
N ALA A 106 -9.08 5.89 -11.16
CA ALA A 106 -8.82 4.88 -10.13
C ALA A 106 -9.10 3.46 -10.66
N LEU A 107 -10.21 3.28 -11.38
CA LEU A 107 -10.51 2.04 -12.08
C LEU A 107 -9.44 1.71 -13.15
N GLY A 108 -8.89 2.73 -13.81
CA GLY A 108 -7.77 2.60 -14.75
C GLY A 108 -6.53 1.98 -14.12
N ILE A 109 -6.11 2.47 -12.94
CA ILE A 109 -4.98 1.89 -12.19
C ILE A 109 -5.22 0.39 -11.92
N LEU A 110 -6.46 0.03 -11.57
CA LEU A 110 -6.86 -1.33 -11.20
C LEU A 110 -7.38 -2.18 -12.38
N SER A 111 -7.39 -1.66 -13.60
CA SER A 111 -7.98 -2.36 -14.75
C SER A 111 -7.24 -3.65 -15.12
N THR A 112 -5.97 -3.73 -14.73
CA THR A 112 -5.11 -4.93 -14.86
C THR A 112 -4.90 -5.66 -13.53
N MET A 113 -5.84 -5.52 -12.58
CA MET A 113 -5.73 -6.10 -11.22
C MET A 113 -5.44 -7.60 -11.23
N ALA A 114 -5.99 -8.37 -12.18
CA ALA A 114 -5.69 -9.81 -12.28
C ALA A 114 -4.19 -10.08 -12.46
N CYS A 115 -3.52 -9.31 -13.33
CA CYS A 115 -2.07 -9.40 -13.51
C CYS A 115 -1.33 -8.87 -12.28
N GLY A 116 -1.78 -7.75 -11.70
CA GLY A 116 -1.18 -7.17 -10.49
C GLY A 116 -1.20 -8.13 -9.30
N LEU A 117 -2.33 -8.79 -9.04
CA LEU A 117 -2.46 -9.79 -7.98
C LEU A 117 -1.65 -11.05 -8.28
N ALA A 118 -1.54 -11.46 -9.55
CA ALA A 118 -0.73 -12.62 -9.91
C ALA A 118 0.76 -12.41 -9.60
N ILE A 119 1.30 -11.22 -9.93
CA ILE A 119 2.71 -10.92 -9.63
C ILE A 119 2.95 -10.65 -8.14
N ASP A 120 1.98 -10.08 -7.42
CA ASP A 120 2.08 -9.86 -5.97
C ASP A 120 2.02 -11.20 -5.21
N ALA A 121 1.05 -12.06 -5.54
CA ALA A 121 0.91 -13.38 -4.94
C ALA A 121 2.07 -14.34 -5.26
N TYR A 122 2.78 -14.10 -6.38
CA TYR A 122 3.99 -14.84 -6.73
C TYR A 122 5.10 -14.71 -5.68
N GLY A 123 5.21 -13.56 -5.00
CA GLY A 123 6.23 -13.31 -3.98
C GLY A 123 6.13 -14.26 -2.79
N PRO A 124 5.02 -14.25 -2.02
CA PRO A 124 4.84 -15.16 -0.88
C PRO A 124 4.88 -16.65 -1.24
N ILE A 125 4.53 -17.02 -2.47
CA ILE A 125 4.69 -18.41 -2.94
C ILE A 125 6.18 -18.77 -3.05
N SER A 126 6.98 -17.87 -3.62
CA SER A 126 8.42 -18.05 -3.81
C SER A 126 9.18 -18.08 -2.48
N ASP A 127 8.83 -17.18 -1.55
CA ASP A 127 9.36 -17.16 -0.17
C ASP A 127 9.11 -18.51 0.54
N ASN A 128 7.86 -18.98 0.55
CA ASN A 128 7.51 -20.27 1.14
C ASN A 128 8.24 -21.45 0.46
N ALA A 129 8.43 -21.41 -0.86
CA ALA A 129 9.20 -22.43 -1.57
C ALA A 129 10.66 -22.47 -1.08
N GLY A 130 11.29 -21.32 -0.88
CA GLY A 130 12.64 -21.24 -0.31
C GLY A 130 12.68 -21.76 1.13
N GLY A 131 11.70 -21.40 1.97
CA GLY A 131 11.58 -21.91 3.33
C GLY A 131 11.44 -23.43 3.38
N ILE A 132 10.62 -24.02 2.50
CA ILE A 132 10.48 -25.47 2.37
C ILE A 132 11.79 -26.12 1.92
N ALA A 133 12.48 -25.53 0.93
CA ALA A 133 13.76 -26.05 0.44
C ALA A 133 14.81 -26.10 1.55
N GLU A 134 14.91 -25.05 2.36
CA GLU A 134 15.82 -24.97 3.51
C GLU A 134 15.46 -26.00 4.59
N MET A 135 14.18 -26.06 5.00
CA MET A 135 13.71 -26.99 6.04
C MET A 135 13.78 -28.46 5.60
N ALA A 136 13.74 -28.74 4.30
CA ALA A 136 13.87 -30.09 3.74
C ALA A 136 15.33 -30.48 3.43
N HIS A 137 16.30 -29.61 3.75
CA HIS A 137 17.73 -29.82 3.46
C HIS A 137 18.00 -30.19 1.99
N MET A 138 17.31 -29.51 1.07
CA MET A 138 17.53 -29.68 -0.36
C MET A 138 18.89 -29.12 -0.77
N ASP A 139 19.32 -29.42 -2.00
CA ASP A 139 20.59 -28.92 -2.53
C ASP A 139 20.63 -27.37 -2.56
N HIS A 140 21.81 -26.80 -2.30
CA HIS A 140 22.00 -25.35 -2.26
C HIS A 140 21.56 -24.65 -3.57
N SER A 141 21.69 -25.29 -4.73
CA SER A 141 21.23 -24.72 -6.00
C SER A 141 19.72 -24.46 -6.04
N VAL A 142 18.93 -25.23 -5.29
CA VAL A 142 17.48 -25.00 -5.14
C VAL A 142 17.24 -23.73 -4.33
N ARG A 143 17.98 -23.55 -3.23
CA ARG A 143 17.88 -22.34 -2.39
C ARG A 143 18.30 -21.10 -3.17
N ASP A 144 19.42 -21.15 -3.89
CA ASP A 144 19.90 -20.06 -4.75
C ASP A 144 18.84 -19.65 -5.78
N THR A 145 18.17 -20.63 -6.38
CA THR A 145 17.07 -20.37 -7.32
C THR A 145 15.90 -19.68 -6.61
N THR A 146 15.45 -20.21 -5.47
CA THR A 146 14.33 -19.62 -4.73
C THR A 146 14.64 -18.22 -4.17
N ASP A 147 15.88 -17.93 -3.80
CA ASP A 147 16.29 -16.61 -3.32
C ASP A 147 16.23 -15.56 -4.44
N VAL A 148 16.56 -15.93 -5.68
CA VAL A 148 16.36 -15.06 -6.85
C VAL A 148 14.88 -14.78 -7.09
N LEU A 149 14.03 -15.81 -6.93
CA LEU A 149 12.58 -15.67 -7.10
C LEU A 149 11.96 -14.80 -5.99
N ASP A 150 12.37 -14.99 -4.73
CA ASP A 150 11.94 -14.20 -3.58
C ASP A 150 12.39 -12.73 -3.69
N ALA A 151 13.62 -12.48 -4.14
CA ALA A 151 14.10 -11.12 -4.41
C ALA A 151 13.19 -10.37 -5.41
N ALA A 152 12.76 -11.04 -6.49
CA ALA A 152 11.77 -10.48 -7.41
C ALA A 152 10.37 -10.34 -6.76
N GLY A 153 10.00 -11.29 -5.90
CA GLY A 153 8.80 -11.25 -5.06
C GLY A 153 8.71 -10.00 -4.17
N ASN A 154 9.82 -9.62 -3.53
CA ASN A 154 9.90 -8.44 -2.68
C ASN A 154 9.64 -7.14 -3.46
N THR A 155 10.16 -7.04 -4.69
CA THR A 155 9.89 -5.90 -5.59
C THR A 155 8.43 -5.88 -6.07
N THR A 156 7.88 -7.03 -6.48
CA THR A 156 6.49 -7.12 -6.95
C THR A 156 5.47 -6.84 -5.84
N ALA A 157 5.74 -7.25 -4.61
CA ALA A 157 4.94 -6.89 -3.44
C ALA A 157 4.97 -5.37 -3.15
N ALA A 158 6.10 -4.70 -3.38
CA ALA A 158 6.17 -3.25 -3.27
C ALA A 158 5.36 -2.57 -4.39
N ILE A 159 5.46 -3.06 -5.63
CA ILE A 159 4.64 -2.58 -6.76
C ILE A 159 3.15 -2.72 -6.43
N GLY A 160 2.72 -3.88 -5.92
CA GLY A 160 1.34 -4.13 -5.49
C GLY A 160 0.84 -3.10 -4.48
N LYS A 161 1.65 -2.78 -3.46
CA LYS A 161 1.36 -1.71 -2.48
C LYS A 161 1.24 -0.34 -3.16
N GLY A 162 2.10 -0.03 -4.13
CA GLY A 162 2.04 1.21 -4.91
C GLY A 162 0.73 1.36 -5.68
N PHE A 163 0.27 0.30 -6.34
CA PHE A 163 -1.02 0.26 -7.04
C PHE A 163 -2.20 0.43 -6.09
N ALA A 164 -2.17 -0.25 -4.94
CA ALA A 164 -3.20 -0.14 -3.92
C ALA A 164 -3.29 1.28 -3.35
N ILE A 165 -2.16 1.90 -3.01
CA ILE A 165 -2.12 3.27 -2.48
C ILE A 165 -2.58 4.29 -3.54
N GLY A 166 -2.07 4.17 -4.78
CA GLY A 166 -2.42 5.10 -5.86
C GLY A 166 -3.90 5.07 -6.22
N SER A 167 -4.48 3.87 -6.36
CA SER A 167 -5.91 3.72 -6.59
C SER A 167 -6.75 4.16 -5.38
N ALA A 168 -6.34 3.84 -4.16
CA ALA A 168 -7.03 4.27 -2.95
C ALA A 168 -7.08 5.80 -2.82
N ALA A 169 -6.00 6.51 -3.17
CA ALA A 169 -5.98 7.97 -3.16
C ALA A 169 -7.02 8.57 -4.13
N LEU A 170 -7.07 8.06 -5.37
CA LEU A 170 -8.05 8.53 -6.38
C LEU A 170 -9.49 8.18 -5.99
N VAL A 171 -9.76 6.94 -5.57
CA VAL A 171 -11.09 6.53 -5.10
C VAL A 171 -11.52 7.36 -3.90
N SER A 172 -10.63 7.59 -2.93
CA SER A 172 -10.95 8.38 -1.73
C SER A 172 -11.34 9.80 -2.08
N LEU A 173 -10.65 10.44 -3.05
CA LEU A 173 -11.02 11.78 -3.52
C LEU A 173 -12.38 11.79 -4.22
N ALA A 174 -12.67 10.79 -5.05
CA ALA A 174 -13.97 10.66 -5.71
C ALA A 174 -15.11 10.43 -4.70
N LEU A 175 -14.90 9.55 -3.71
CA LEU A 175 -15.84 9.31 -2.61
C LEU A 175 -16.03 10.55 -1.74
N PHE A 176 -14.96 11.31 -1.49
CA PHE A 176 -15.05 12.58 -0.77
C PHE A 176 -15.90 13.59 -1.52
N GLY A 177 -15.71 13.74 -2.83
CA GLY A 177 -16.57 14.58 -3.67
C GLY A 177 -18.05 14.13 -3.64
N ALA A 178 -18.30 12.82 -3.69
CA ALA A 178 -19.65 12.27 -3.56
C ALA A 178 -20.25 12.52 -2.17
N PHE A 179 -19.46 12.38 -1.11
CA PHE A 179 -19.87 12.66 0.28
C PHE A 179 -20.27 14.13 0.45
N VAL A 180 -19.45 15.06 -0.05
CA VAL A 180 -19.75 16.51 -0.02
C VAL A 180 -21.05 16.81 -0.78
N SER A 181 -21.28 16.15 -1.92
CA SER A 181 -22.50 16.33 -2.71
C SER A 181 -23.77 15.81 -2.02
N GLN A 182 -23.66 14.68 -1.31
CA GLN A 182 -24.79 14.03 -0.62
C GLN A 182 -25.09 14.64 0.76
N SER A 183 -24.08 15.21 1.41
CA SER A 183 -24.21 15.77 2.75
C SER A 183 -25.06 17.04 2.75
N SER A 184 -25.99 17.13 3.69
CA SER A 184 -26.77 18.35 3.95
C SER A 184 -25.96 19.45 4.62
N VAL A 185 -24.81 19.12 5.23
CA VAL A 185 -23.99 20.03 6.05
C VAL A 185 -23.23 21.04 5.20
N PHE A 186 -22.83 20.66 3.99
CA PHE A 186 -22.06 21.54 3.10
C PHE A 186 -22.92 22.43 2.21
N LYS A 187 -24.25 22.37 2.30
CA LYS A 187 -25.16 23.17 1.47
C LYS A 187 -25.05 24.65 1.85
N SER A 188 -24.47 25.46 0.99
CA SER A 188 -24.56 26.92 1.08
C SER A 188 -25.87 27.44 0.48
N ASP A 189 -26.25 28.68 0.80
CA ASP A 189 -27.47 29.39 0.35
C ASP A 189 -27.64 29.50 -1.20
N GLY A 190 -26.66 29.01 -1.98
CA GLY A 190 -26.71 28.88 -3.45
C GLY A 190 -26.81 27.45 -3.98
N GLY A 191 -26.99 26.43 -3.13
CA GLY A 191 -27.24 25.04 -3.52
C GLY A 191 -26.02 24.21 -3.94
N ILE A 192 -24.83 24.82 -4.07
CA ILE A 192 -23.58 24.10 -4.37
C ILE A 192 -22.86 23.79 -3.05
N PRO A 193 -22.56 22.51 -2.75
CA PRO A 193 -21.81 22.18 -1.55
C PRO A 193 -20.33 22.53 -1.70
N VAL A 194 -19.78 23.26 -0.71
CA VAL A 194 -18.41 23.79 -0.74
C VAL A 194 -17.67 23.39 0.53
N VAL A 195 -16.45 22.85 0.36
CA VAL A 195 -15.46 22.64 1.42
C VAL A 195 -14.51 23.84 1.39
N ASN A 196 -14.47 24.60 2.48
CA ASN A 196 -13.62 25.76 2.67
C ASN A 196 -12.54 25.51 3.73
N LEU A 197 -11.28 25.39 3.29
CA LEU A 197 -10.13 25.22 4.18
C LEU A 197 -9.87 26.40 5.14
N LEU A 198 -10.48 27.57 4.90
CA LEU A 198 -10.43 28.69 5.85
C LEU A 198 -11.50 28.60 6.94
N ASN A 199 -12.44 27.65 6.85
CA ASN A 199 -13.37 27.35 7.92
C ASN A 199 -12.60 26.68 9.08
N PRO A 200 -12.69 27.20 10.31
CA PRO A 200 -11.94 26.64 11.45
C PRO A 200 -12.26 25.16 11.74
N MET A 201 -13.51 24.72 11.55
CA MET A 201 -13.93 23.35 11.81
C MET A 201 -13.39 22.37 10.76
N GLU A 202 -13.42 22.78 9.49
CA GLU A 202 -12.88 21.96 8.39
C GLU A 202 -11.35 21.87 8.47
N PHE A 203 -10.67 22.97 8.81
CA PHE A 203 -9.22 22.97 9.00
C PHE A 203 -8.80 22.13 10.21
N ALA A 204 -9.55 22.18 11.32
CA ALA A 204 -9.34 21.31 12.46
C ALA A 204 -9.52 19.82 12.07
N GLY A 205 -10.55 19.51 11.29
CA GLY A 205 -10.77 18.18 10.72
C GLY A 205 -9.63 17.71 9.84
N LEU A 206 -9.05 18.58 8.99
CA LEU A 206 -7.89 18.28 8.17
C LEU A 206 -6.67 17.89 9.02
N LEU A 207 -6.36 18.65 10.07
CA LEU A 207 -5.23 18.38 10.95
C LEU A 207 -5.41 17.07 11.74
N LEU A 208 -6.61 16.83 12.28
CA LEU A 208 -6.94 15.57 12.95
C LEU A 208 -6.85 14.40 11.97
N GLY A 209 -7.41 14.55 10.77
CA GLY A 209 -7.34 13.56 9.70
C GLY A 209 -5.92 13.19 9.32
N ALA A 210 -5.03 14.18 9.17
CA ALA A 210 -3.62 13.96 8.84
C ALA A 210 -2.83 13.25 9.96
N MET A 211 -3.27 13.37 11.22
CA MET A 211 -2.64 12.71 12.37
C MET A 211 -3.03 11.23 12.48
N ILE A 212 -4.24 10.83 12.06
CA ILE A 212 -4.76 9.45 12.19
C ILE A 212 -3.82 8.39 11.60
N PRO A 213 -3.24 8.53 10.39
CA PRO A 213 -2.28 7.55 9.87
C PRO A 213 -1.05 7.36 10.76
N TYR A 214 -0.57 8.43 11.43
CA TYR A 214 0.55 8.34 12.37
C TYR A 214 0.13 7.60 13.65
N TRP A 215 -1.08 7.86 14.16
CA TRP A 215 -1.62 7.15 15.31
C TRP A 215 -1.80 5.65 15.01
N PHE A 216 -2.39 5.33 13.85
CA PHE A 216 -2.52 3.95 13.36
C PHE A 216 -1.16 3.25 13.24
N SER A 217 -0.16 3.94 12.67
CA SER A 217 1.21 3.42 12.54
C SER A 217 1.86 3.18 13.90
N ALA A 218 1.71 4.11 14.85
CA ALA A 218 2.25 3.96 16.20
C ALA A 218 1.65 2.74 16.94
N MET A 219 0.35 2.51 16.79
CA MET A 219 -0.32 1.34 17.39
C MET A 219 0.23 0.04 16.78
N THR A 220 0.16 -0.09 15.46
CA THR A 220 0.58 -1.30 14.74
C THR A 220 2.07 -1.61 14.94
N MET A 221 2.96 -0.62 14.86
CA MET A 221 4.40 -0.82 15.09
C MET A 221 4.69 -1.25 16.53
N LYS A 222 4.02 -0.65 17.53
CA LYS A 222 4.17 -1.04 18.94
C LYS A 222 3.68 -2.47 19.17
N SER A 223 2.56 -2.86 18.57
CA SER A 223 2.02 -4.22 18.66
C SER A 223 2.98 -5.26 18.09
N VAL A 224 3.55 -5.00 16.90
CA VAL A 224 4.59 -5.86 16.31
C VAL A 224 5.84 -5.92 17.20
N GLY A 225 6.31 -4.79 17.74
CA GLY A 225 7.47 -4.76 18.63
C GLY A 225 7.29 -5.60 19.90
N LYS A 226 6.13 -5.53 20.55
CA LYS A 226 5.79 -6.39 21.70
C LYS A 226 5.79 -7.87 21.33
N ALA A 227 5.18 -8.23 20.21
CA ALA A 227 5.09 -9.61 19.75
C ALA A 227 6.47 -10.17 19.38
N ALA A 228 7.29 -9.37 18.69
CA ALA A 228 8.66 -9.73 18.32
C ALA A 228 9.55 -9.95 19.54
N LEU A 229 9.46 -9.10 20.58
CA LEU A 229 10.22 -9.32 21.82
C LEU A 229 9.84 -10.65 22.50
N LYS A 230 8.54 -10.95 22.60
CA LYS A 230 8.07 -12.25 23.12
C LYS A 230 8.56 -13.42 22.28
N MET A 231 8.57 -13.29 20.96
CA MET A 231 9.08 -14.31 20.05
C MET A 231 10.58 -14.55 20.25
N VAL A 232 11.37 -13.48 20.36
CA VAL A 232 12.82 -13.56 20.62
C VAL A 232 13.10 -14.24 21.95
N ASP A 233 12.38 -13.86 23.01
CA ASP A 233 12.54 -14.47 24.33
C ASP A 233 12.16 -15.95 24.33
N GLU A 234 11.11 -16.33 23.60
CA GLU A 234 10.69 -17.73 23.44
C GLU A 234 11.72 -18.56 22.65
N VAL A 235 12.20 -18.06 21.52
CA VAL A 235 13.24 -18.75 20.74
C VAL A 235 14.53 -18.90 21.55
N ARG A 236 14.94 -17.86 22.28
CA ARG A 236 16.10 -17.92 23.19
C ARG A 236 15.89 -18.93 24.32
N ARG A 237 14.67 -19.01 24.87
CA ARG A 237 14.31 -19.99 25.90
C ARG A 237 14.48 -21.40 25.37
N GLN A 238 13.94 -21.71 24.19
CA GLN A 238 14.07 -23.04 23.58
C GLN A 238 15.54 -23.42 23.38
N PHE A 239 16.36 -22.54 22.77
CA PHE A 239 17.79 -22.82 22.58
C PHE A 239 18.58 -22.98 23.88
N ARG A 240 18.22 -22.27 24.94
CA ARG A 240 18.90 -22.36 26.24
C ARG A 240 18.52 -23.62 27.01
N GLU A 241 17.26 -24.03 26.93
CA GLU A 241 16.72 -25.16 27.70
C GLU A 241 16.93 -26.51 27.00
N ASP A 242 17.03 -26.53 25.67
CA ASP A 242 17.31 -27.73 24.88
C ASP A 242 18.53 -27.52 23.96
N PRO A 243 19.74 -27.86 24.44
CA PRO A 243 20.96 -27.81 23.61
C PRO A 243 20.90 -28.71 22.38
N GLY A 244 20.05 -29.75 22.38
CA GLY A 244 19.85 -30.67 21.26
C GLY A 244 19.25 -29.99 20.02
N LEU A 245 18.68 -28.79 20.16
CA LEU A 245 18.20 -27.99 19.04
C LEU A 245 19.34 -27.43 18.19
N LEU A 246 20.48 -27.08 18.81
CA LEU A 246 21.64 -26.54 18.08
C LEU A 246 22.42 -27.63 17.35
N SER A 247 22.45 -28.85 17.90
CA SER A 247 23.03 -30.02 17.23
C SER A 247 22.11 -30.65 16.18
N GLY A 248 20.83 -30.25 16.15
CA GLY A 248 19.81 -30.81 15.24
C GLY A 248 19.27 -32.17 15.68
N GLU A 249 19.54 -32.61 16.91
CA GLU A 249 19.06 -33.87 17.49
C GLU A 249 17.62 -33.77 18.01
N SER A 250 17.23 -32.59 18.50
CA SER A 250 15.88 -32.29 19.00
C SER A 250 15.05 -31.50 17.98
N ARG A 251 13.72 -31.64 18.05
CA ARG A 251 12.80 -30.82 17.25
C ARG A 251 12.30 -29.61 18.05
N PRO A 252 12.27 -28.40 17.47
CA PRO A 252 11.79 -27.21 18.16
C PRO A 252 10.27 -27.23 18.38
N ASP A 253 9.81 -26.49 19.37
CA ASP A 253 8.37 -26.29 19.61
C ASP A 253 7.84 -25.14 18.74
N TYR A 254 7.39 -25.49 17.54
CA TYR A 254 6.74 -24.56 16.62
C TYR A 254 5.40 -24.03 17.15
N LYS A 255 4.65 -24.83 17.93
CA LYS A 255 3.31 -24.46 18.40
C LYS A 255 3.39 -23.26 19.31
N ARG A 256 4.42 -23.18 20.15
CA ARG A 256 4.59 -22.06 21.06
C ARG A 256 4.84 -20.75 20.31
N CYS A 257 5.69 -20.75 19.28
CA CYS A 257 5.90 -19.60 18.43
C CYS A 257 4.60 -19.17 17.71
N ILE A 258 3.86 -20.13 17.15
CA ILE A 258 2.56 -19.87 16.50
C ILE A 258 1.57 -19.25 17.50
N GLN A 259 1.51 -19.75 18.73
CA GLN A 259 0.62 -19.22 19.75
C GLN A 259 0.97 -17.77 20.10
N VAL A 260 2.26 -17.43 20.25
CA VAL A 260 2.70 -16.06 20.57
C VAL A 260 2.23 -15.07 19.50
N SER A 261 2.41 -15.39 18.21
CA SER A 261 1.96 -14.51 17.13
C SER A 261 0.43 -14.49 16.98
N THR A 262 -0.24 -15.62 17.19
CA THR A 262 -1.72 -15.72 17.13
C THR A 262 -2.39 -14.88 18.22
N ASP A 263 -1.98 -15.06 19.47
CA ASP A 263 -2.57 -14.33 20.60
C ASP A 263 -2.34 -12.82 20.47
N ALA A 264 -1.14 -12.43 20.03
CA ALA A 264 -0.80 -11.02 19.81
C ALA A 264 -1.59 -10.41 18.65
N SER A 265 -1.66 -11.07 17.50
CA SER A 265 -2.40 -10.54 16.32
C SER A 265 -3.90 -10.41 16.59
N LEU A 266 -4.53 -11.41 17.23
CA LEU A 266 -5.96 -11.40 17.54
C LEU A 266 -6.35 -10.26 18.50
N SER A 267 -5.54 -10.02 19.52
CA SER A 267 -5.82 -8.99 20.54
C SER A 267 -5.46 -7.59 20.05
N GLU A 268 -4.31 -7.42 19.40
CA GLU A 268 -3.79 -6.10 19.05
C GLU A 268 -4.41 -5.53 17.76
N MET A 269 -5.09 -6.34 16.91
CA MET A 269 -5.78 -5.83 15.71
C MET A 269 -7.02 -4.98 16.02
N ILE A 270 -7.62 -5.17 17.20
CA ILE A 270 -8.92 -4.56 17.55
C ILE A 270 -8.78 -3.04 17.61
N ALA A 271 -7.75 -2.53 18.26
CA ALA A 271 -7.63 -1.10 18.52
C ALA A 271 -7.37 -0.28 17.24
N PRO A 272 -6.44 -0.66 16.32
CA PRO A 272 -6.29 0.01 15.03
C PRO A 272 -7.54 -0.10 14.16
N GLY A 273 -8.25 -1.24 14.19
CA GLY A 273 -9.52 -1.40 13.48
C GLY A 273 -10.62 -0.49 14.01
N ALA A 274 -10.75 -0.40 15.34
CA ALA A 274 -11.69 0.50 16.00
C ALA A 274 -11.38 1.97 15.68
N LEU A 275 -10.11 2.37 15.65
CA LEU A 275 -9.70 3.72 15.24
C LEU A 275 -10.27 4.08 13.86
N VAL A 276 -10.05 3.23 12.85
CA VAL A 276 -10.50 3.50 11.47
C VAL A 276 -12.02 3.51 11.36
N LEU A 277 -12.72 2.58 12.03
CA LEU A 277 -14.18 2.47 11.95
C LEU A 277 -14.92 3.53 12.76
N CYS A 278 -14.39 3.92 13.93
CA CYS A 278 -15.06 4.86 14.82
C CYS A 278 -14.80 6.31 14.42
N THR A 279 -13.66 6.65 13.81
CA THR A 279 -13.33 8.05 13.49
C THR A 279 -14.41 8.74 12.65
N PRO A 280 -14.99 8.15 11.58
CA PRO A 280 -16.04 8.83 10.82
C PRO A 280 -17.37 9.00 11.58
N LEU A 281 -17.55 8.31 12.72
CA LEU A 281 -18.78 8.33 13.52
C LEU A 281 -18.76 9.39 14.64
N PHE A 282 -17.57 9.83 15.08
CA PHE A 282 -17.36 10.74 16.20
C PHE A 282 -16.63 12.01 15.77
#